data_AF-A0A7W1DQ97-F1
#
_entry.id   AF-A0A7W1DQ97-F1
#
_cell.length_a   1.000
_cell.length_b   1.000
_cell.length_c   1.000
_cell.angle_alpha   90.00
_cell.angle_beta   90.00
_cell.angle_gamma   90.00
#
_symmetry.space_group_name_H-M   'P 1'
#
loop_
_entity.id
_entity.type
_entity.pdbx_description
1 polymer ?
#
loop_
_entity_poly.entity_id
_entity_poly.type
_entity_poly.pdbx_seq_one_letter_code
_entity_poly.pdbx_strand_id
1 'polypeptide(L)'
;MPNIKEPEIRRDMWNAILDYSSGKRYVWTGEAAEARADPGDSPVMPTITEEEFRAVRHDFFEDIKKRGEITQETASQIDEWVEKNLPTAALPPKLRRKWNTVLKQLVRERLTGWFDKQASLGRGTEPNVVVRETRTTRVWPDTEQLRRAILECVRHMSRRELLEIRLPASALLSYGASIENPTGRPRSSEPSPDGTLRLTAGTSVRNPQSE
;
A
#
# COMPACT_ATOMS: atom_id res chain seq x y z
N MET A 1 -24.32 21.28 -16.66
CA MET A 1 -23.34 20.25 -17.06
C MET A 1 -23.22 19.25 -15.91
N PRO A 2 -23.72 18.01 -16.03
CA PRO A 2 -23.50 17.00 -15.01
C PRO A 2 -21.99 16.80 -14.84
N ASN A 3 -21.51 16.89 -13.60
CA ASN A 3 -20.12 16.61 -13.25
C ASN A 3 -19.92 15.10 -13.30
N ILE A 4 -19.64 14.57 -14.49
CA ILE A 4 -19.31 13.16 -14.68
C ILE A 4 -17.94 12.97 -14.03
N LYS A 5 -17.94 12.44 -12.80
CA LYS A 5 -16.71 12.05 -12.12
C LYS A 5 -16.01 11.02 -13.00
N GLU A 6 -14.73 11.26 -13.29
CA GLU A 6 -13.92 10.26 -14.00
C GLU A 6 -13.98 8.93 -13.26
N PRO A 7 -14.08 7.80 -13.97
CA PRO A 7 -14.12 6.50 -13.34
C PRO A 7 -12.83 6.27 -12.55
N GLU A 8 -12.99 6.08 -11.23
CA GLU A 8 -11.89 5.86 -10.30
C GLU A 8 -11.46 4.39 -10.33
N ILE A 9 -10.17 4.15 -10.56
CA ILE A 9 -9.60 2.81 -10.56
C ILE A 9 -9.58 2.29 -9.12
N ARG A 10 -10.13 1.10 -8.89
CA ARG A 10 -10.12 0.49 -7.55
C ARG A 10 -8.69 0.30 -7.04
N ARG A 11 -8.50 0.54 -5.74
CA ARG A 11 -7.17 0.52 -5.11
C ARG A 11 -6.45 -0.83 -5.21
N ASP A 12 -7.18 -1.93 -5.10
CA ASP A 12 -6.63 -3.28 -5.23
C ASP A 12 -6.10 -3.53 -6.65
N MET A 13 -6.85 -3.12 -7.67
CA MET A 13 -6.42 -3.19 -9.07
C MET A 13 -5.22 -2.28 -9.33
N TRP A 14 -5.25 -1.04 -8.83
CA TRP A 14 -4.13 -0.11 -8.94
C TRP A 14 -2.84 -0.72 -8.38
N ASN A 15 -2.91 -1.28 -7.18
CA ASN A 15 -1.78 -1.93 -6.55
C ASN A 15 -1.33 -3.16 -7.35
N ALA A 16 -2.26 -4.01 -7.78
CA ALA A 16 -1.94 -5.21 -8.55
C ALA A 16 -1.21 -4.89 -9.86
N ILE A 17 -1.54 -3.79 -10.52
CA ILE A 17 -0.89 -3.38 -11.77
C ILE A 17 0.50 -2.80 -11.51
N LEU A 18 0.65 -1.97 -10.47
CA LEU A 18 1.87 -1.20 -10.23
C LEU A 18 2.85 -1.83 -9.23
N ASP A 19 2.50 -2.92 -8.56
CA ASP A 19 3.34 -3.59 -7.57
C ASP A 19 4.35 -4.56 -8.22
N TYR A 20 5.16 -4.04 -9.13
CA TYR A 20 6.19 -4.80 -9.84
C TYR A 20 7.40 -5.14 -8.95
N SER A 21 7.62 -4.40 -7.87
CA SER A 21 8.80 -4.52 -7.02
C SER A 21 8.64 -5.55 -5.89
N SER A 22 7.42 -5.94 -5.52
CA SER A 22 7.21 -6.91 -4.44
C SER A 22 7.49 -8.36 -4.84
N GLY A 23 7.60 -8.64 -6.14
CA GLY A 23 7.69 -10.00 -6.67
C GLY A 23 6.41 -10.84 -6.46
N LYS A 24 5.32 -10.23 -5.98
CA LYS A 24 4.04 -10.92 -5.78
C LYS A 24 3.32 -11.07 -7.11
N ARG A 25 2.66 -12.22 -7.29
CA ARG A 25 1.72 -12.42 -8.39
C ARG A 25 0.32 -12.10 -7.91
N TYR A 26 -0.34 -11.20 -8.62
CA TYR A 26 -1.71 -10.84 -8.33
C TYR A 26 -2.66 -11.65 -9.20
N VAL A 27 -3.71 -12.21 -8.62
CA VAL A 27 -4.78 -12.91 -9.33
C VAL A 27 -6.12 -12.22 -9.12
N TRP A 28 -7.00 -12.37 -10.10
CA TRP A 28 -8.37 -11.91 -10.02
C TRP A 28 -9.29 -13.00 -9.47
N THR A 29 -10.00 -12.71 -8.39
CA THR A 29 -10.95 -13.64 -7.75
C THR A 29 -12.38 -13.54 -8.27
N GLY A 30 -12.62 -12.65 -9.23
CA GLY A 30 -13.97 -12.25 -9.63
C GLY A 30 -14.49 -11.03 -8.86
N GLU A 31 -14.00 -10.82 -7.64
CA GLU A 31 -14.36 -9.69 -6.81
C GLU A 31 -13.19 -8.72 -6.61
N ALA A 32 -11.98 -9.21 -6.37
CA ALA A 32 -10.82 -8.39 -6.03
C ALA A 32 -9.51 -8.91 -6.66
N ALA A 33 -8.52 -8.02 -6.72
CA ALA A 33 -7.16 -8.39 -7.06
C ALA A 33 -6.40 -8.77 -5.77
N GLU A 34 -5.95 -10.02 -5.67
CA GLU A 34 -5.30 -10.58 -4.49
C GLU A 34 -3.89 -11.07 -4.82
N ALA A 35 -2.93 -10.79 -3.93
CA ALA A 35 -1.60 -11.37 -4.05
C ALA A 35 -1.63 -12.85 -3.63
N ARG A 36 -1.13 -13.75 -4.51
CA ARG A 36 -0.99 -15.18 -4.22
C ARG A 36 0.40 -15.68 -4.61
N ALA A 37 0.95 -16.58 -3.79
CA ALA A 37 2.21 -17.26 -4.10
C ALA A 37 2.05 -18.24 -5.28
N ASP A 38 0.95 -18.99 -5.26
CA ASP A 38 0.53 -19.88 -6.35
C ASP A 38 -0.80 -19.38 -6.95
N PRO A 39 -0.82 -18.99 -8.23
CA PRO A 39 -2.04 -18.53 -8.88
C PRO A 39 -3.07 -19.63 -9.13
N GLY A 40 -2.67 -20.91 -9.17
CA GLY A 40 -3.54 -22.01 -9.59
C GLY A 40 -4.21 -21.70 -10.95
N ASP A 41 -5.52 -21.93 -11.05
CA ASP A 41 -6.31 -21.66 -12.26
C ASP A 41 -6.86 -20.22 -12.35
N SER A 42 -6.52 -19.36 -11.38
CA SER A 42 -7.05 -18.00 -11.31
C SER A 42 -6.37 -17.09 -12.35
N PRO A 43 -7.12 -16.20 -13.04
CA PRO A 43 -6.54 -15.27 -13.99
C PRO A 43 -5.50 -14.34 -13.32
N VAL A 44 -4.28 -14.32 -13.84
CA VAL A 44 -3.20 -13.46 -13.34
C VAL A 44 -3.38 -12.05 -13.88
N MET A 45 -3.29 -11.05 -12.99
CA MET A 45 -3.41 -9.63 -13.31
C MET A 45 -2.21 -9.15 -14.14
N PRO A 46 -2.40 -8.17 -15.06
CA PRO A 46 -1.36 -7.70 -15.98
C PRO A 46 -0.42 -6.69 -15.29
N THR A 47 0.32 -7.18 -14.29
CA THR A 47 1.32 -6.41 -13.53
C THR A 47 2.37 -5.85 -14.49
N ILE A 48 2.72 -4.57 -14.34
CA ILE A 48 3.80 -3.95 -15.11
C ILE A 48 5.15 -4.53 -14.72
N THR A 49 6.10 -4.62 -15.64
CA THR A 49 7.49 -4.93 -15.26
C THR A 49 8.25 -3.65 -14.89
N GLU A 50 9.42 -3.81 -14.27
CA GLU A 50 10.27 -2.65 -13.96
C GLU A 50 10.71 -1.92 -15.24
N GLU A 51 11.06 -2.67 -16.28
CA GLU A 51 11.50 -2.14 -17.57
C GLU A 51 10.38 -1.36 -18.27
N GLU A 52 9.16 -1.91 -18.27
CA GLU A 52 7.99 -1.23 -18.81
C GLU A 52 7.69 0.06 -18.04
N PHE A 53 7.78 0.03 -16.71
CA PHE A 53 7.54 1.23 -15.90
C PHE A 53 8.61 2.29 -16.14
N ARG A 54 9.88 1.89 -16.28
CA ARG A 54 10.98 2.78 -16.63
C ARG A 54 10.79 3.40 -18.01
N ALA A 55 10.35 2.63 -19.01
CA ALA A 55 10.05 3.14 -20.34
C ALA A 55 8.95 4.22 -20.29
N VAL A 56 7.86 3.98 -19.55
CA VAL A 56 6.79 4.98 -19.36
C VAL A 56 7.31 6.27 -18.73
N ARG A 57 8.22 6.18 -17.75
CA ARG A 57 8.84 7.37 -17.14
C ARG A 57 9.67 8.15 -18.15
N HIS A 58 10.45 7.45 -18.98
CA HIS A 58 11.25 8.05 -20.03
C HIS A 58 10.37 8.74 -21.09
N ASP A 59 9.32 8.07 -21.56
CA ASP A 59 8.37 8.62 -22.53
C ASP A 59 7.67 9.88 -22.00
N PHE A 60 7.27 9.88 -20.74
CA PHE A 60 6.70 11.05 -20.07
C PHE A 60 7.68 12.23 -20.04
N PHE A 61 8.96 11.97 -19.72
CA PHE A 61 9.97 13.00 -19.69
C PHE A 61 10.24 13.59 -21.09
N GLU A 62 10.38 12.72 -22.10
CA GLU A 62 10.57 13.15 -23.49
C GLU A 62 9.38 13.95 -24.04
N ASP A 63 8.14 13.59 -23.70
CA ASP A 63 6.95 14.36 -24.07
C ASP A 63 6.98 15.78 -23.47
N ILE A 64 7.29 15.89 -22.18
CA ILE A 64 7.38 17.19 -21.49
C ILE A 64 8.50 18.06 -22.07
N LYS A 65 9.65 17.46 -22.36
CA LYS A 65 10.81 18.13 -22.96
C LYS A 65 10.48 18.66 -24.34
N LYS A 66 9.82 17.86 -25.19
CA LYS A 66 9.35 18.27 -26.52
C LYS A 66 8.36 19.43 -26.49
N ARG A 67 7.50 19.48 -25.47
CA ARG A 67 6.53 20.57 -25.26
C ARG A 67 7.15 21.85 -24.70
N GLY A 68 8.44 21.83 -24.30
CA GLY A 68 9.12 23.00 -23.73
C GLY A 68 8.55 23.43 -22.38
N GLU A 69 7.95 22.51 -21.62
CA GLU A 69 7.26 22.83 -20.36
C GLU A 69 8.20 22.91 -19.15
N ILE A 70 9.48 22.62 -19.34
CA ILE A 70 10.50 22.54 -18.29
C ILE A 70 11.75 23.32 -18.65
N THR A 71 12.43 23.82 -17.62
CA THR A 71 13.74 24.45 -17.75
C THR A 71 14.85 23.40 -17.80
N GLN A 72 16.06 23.78 -18.21
CA GLN A 72 17.22 22.89 -18.22
C GLN A 72 17.53 22.32 -16.83
N GLU A 73 17.39 23.13 -15.77
CA GLU A 73 17.60 22.68 -14.39
C GLU A 73 16.57 21.63 -13.97
N THR A 74 15.30 21.85 -14.33
CA THR A 74 14.22 20.88 -14.08
C THR A 74 14.42 19.60 -14.88
N ALA A 75 14.99 19.69 -16.08
CA ALA A 75 15.29 18.52 -16.90
C ALA A 75 16.28 17.58 -16.20
N SER A 76 17.38 18.11 -15.65
CA SER A 76 18.35 17.30 -14.90
C SER A 76 17.74 16.62 -13.65
N GLN A 77 16.80 17.28 -12.95
CA GLN A 77 16.09 16.66 -11.82
C GLN A 77 15.17 15.51 -12.27
N ILE A 78 14.55 15.64 -13.44
CA ILE A 78 13.69 14.57 -13.98
C ILE A 78 14.54 13.41 -14.50
N ASP A 79 15.67 13.69 -15.16
CA ASP A 79 16.64 12.66 -15.56
C ASP A 79 17.04 11.80 -14.37
N GLU A 80 17.42 12.43 -13.25
CA GLU A 80 17.74 11.70 -12.01
C GLU A 80 16.54 10.89 -11.49
N TRP A 81 15.33 11.44 -11.59
CA TRP A 81 14.10 10.74 -11.19
C TRP A 81 13.81 9.50 -12.05
N VAL A 82 14.10 9.55 -13.35
CA VAL A 82 13.98 8.39 -14.26
C VAL A 82 15.05 7.36 -13.94
N GLU A 83 16.32 7.77 -13.92
CA GLU A 83 17.49 6.90 -13.74
C GLU A 83 17.47 6.16 -12.40
N LYS A 84 17.16 6.87 -11.30
CA LYS A 84 17.16 6.29 -9.95
C LYS A 84 15.82 5.69 -9.53
N ASN A 85 14.85 5.62 -10.45
CA ASN A 85 13.50 5.12 -10.18
C ASN A 85 12.85 5.75 -8.93
N LEU A 86 13.04 7.06 -8.73
CA LEU A 86 12.60 7.75 -7.51
C LEU A 86 11.06 7.81 -7.37
N PRO A 87 10.51 7.95 -6.15
CA PRO A 87 9.06 8.06 -5.96
C PRO A 87 8.47 9.32 -6.60
N THR A 88 7.17 9.34 -6.91
CA THR A 88 6.47 10.52 -7.45
C THR A 88 6.61 11.77 -6.58
N ALA A 89 6.84 11.62 -5.28
CA ALA A 89 7.11 12.76 -4.39
C ALA A 89 8.41 13.50 -4.74
N ALA A 90 9.38 12.84 -5.37
CA ALA A 90 10.62 13.47 -5.83
C ALA A 90 10.45 14.29 -7.12
N LEU A 91 9.35 14.10 -7.88
CA LEU A 91 9.05 14.95 -9.02
C LEU A 91 8.71 16.39 -8.58
N PRO A 92 9.04 17.40 -9.40
CA PRO A 92 8.56 18.76 -9.22
C PRO A 92 7.03 18.82 -9.07
N PRO A 93 6.46 19.58 -8.11
CA PRO A 93 5.02 19.58 -7.83
C PRO A 93 4.11 19.82 -9.04
N LYS A 94 4.55 20.68 -9.96
CA LYS A 94 3.82 21.00 -11.20
C LYS A 94 3.64 19.79 -12.13
N LEU A 95 4.56 18.83 -12.07
CA LEU A 95 4.57 17.64 -12.95
C LEU A 95 3.88 16.44 -12.32
N ARG A 96 3.77 16.37 -10.99
CA ARG A 96 3.13 15.25 -10.28
C ARG A 96 1.71 14.96 -10.76
N ARG A 97 0.91 16.01 -11.02
CA ARG A 97 -0.45 15.85 -11.53
C ARG A 97 -0.45 15.24 -12.94
N LYS A 98 0.42 15.73 -13.82
CA LYS A 98 0.55 15.22 -15.20
C LYS A 98 1.01 13.76 -15.20
N TRP A 99 2.01 13.45 -14.39
CA TRP A 99 2.50 12.09 -14.19
C TRP A 99 1.40 11.13 -13.71
N ASN A 100 0.62 11.54 -12.70
CA ASN A 100 -0.49 10.73 -12.20
C ASN A 100 -1.57 10.51 -13.25
N THR A 101 -1.81 11.48 -14.15
CA THR A 101 -2.74 11.29 -15.28
C THR A 101 -2.21 10.23 -16.24
N VAL A 102 -0.92 10.26 -16.58
CA VAL A 102 -0.29 9.23 -17.43
C VAL A 102 -0.39 7.85 -16.78
N LEU A 103 -0.07 7.72 -15.50
CA LEU A 103 -0.20 6.46 -14.78
C LEU A 103 -1.63 5.94 -14.73
N LYS A 104 -2.62 6.81 -14.48
CA LYS A 104 -4.03 6.41 -14.51
C LYS A 104 -4.45 5.90 -15.88
N GLN A 105 -4.01 6.57 -16.95
CA GLN A 105 -4.33 6.16 -18.31
C GLN A 105 -3.71 4.80 -18.63
N LEU A 106 -2.43 4.60 -18.31
CA LEU A 106 -1.74 3.33 -18.47
C LEU A 106 -2.44 2.17 -17.73
N VAL A 107 -2.77 2.38 -16.45
CA VAL A 107 -3.45 1.36 -15.64
C VAL A 107 -4.83 1.05 -16.22
N ARG A 108 -5.57 2.08 -16.66
CA ARG A 108 -6.87 1.91 -17.30
C ARG A 108 -6.76 1.08 -18.58
N GLU A 109 -5.86 1.43 -19.49
CA GLU A 109 -5.67 0.72 -20.76
C GLU A 109 -5.30 -0.75 -20.53
N ARG A 110 -4.39 -1.02 -19.59
CA ARG A 110 -4.00 -2.40 -19.22
C ARG A 110 -5.16 -3.20 -18.66
N LEU A 111 -5.92 -2.60 -17.73
CA LEU A 111 -7.08 -3.27 -17.13
C LEU A 111 -8.15 -3.55 -18.19
N THR A 112 -8.52 -2.56 -19.00
CA THR A 112 -9.51 -2.73 -20.07
C THR A 112 -9.08 -3.84 -21.03
N GLY A 113 -7.87 -3.77 -21.60
CA GLY A 113 -7.40 -4.80 -22.54
C GLY A 113 -7.32 -6.19 -21.92
N TRP A 114 -6.98 -6.29 -20.63
CA TRP A 114 -6.95 -7.57 -19.93
C TRP A 114 -8.35 -8.13 -19.65
N PHE A 115 -9.29 -7.30 -19.19
CA PHE A 115 -10.67 -7.74 -18.95
C PHE A 115 -11.38 -8.14 -20.24
N ASP A 116 -11.17 -7.41 -21.33
CA ASP A 116 -11.68 -7.77 -22.66
C ASP A 116 -11.16 -9.16 -23.08
N LYS A 117 -9.86 -9.40 -22.85
CA LYS A 117 -9.26 -10.72 -23.09
C LYS A 117 -9.86 -11.80 -22.20
N GLN A 118 -10.11 -11.55 -20.91
CA GLN A 118 -10.75 -12.53 -20.02
C GLN A 118 -12.20 -12.83 -20.43
N ALA A 119 -12.95 -11.80 -20.84
CA ALA A 119 -14.32 -11.94 -21.32
C ALA A 119 -14.39 -12.83 -22.57
N SER A 120 -13.48 -12.62 -23.54
CA SER A 120 -13.40 -13.48 -24.74
C SER A 120 -13.06 -14.94 -24.43
N LEU A 121 -12.40 -15.22 -23.30
CA LEU A 121 -12.09 -16.57 -22.84
C LEU A 121 -13.25 -17.23 -22.06
N GLY A 122 -14.42 -16.60 -22.02
CA GLY A 122 -15.59 -17.12 -21.31
C GLY A 122 -15.46 -17.09 -19.79
N ARG A 123 -14.42 -16.44 -19.25
CA ARG A 123 -14.17 -16.28 -17.80
C ARG A 123 -14.96 -15.10 -17.22
N GLY A 124 -16.18 -14.93 -17.74
CA GLY A 124 -17.05 -13.77 -17.58
C GLY A 124 -16.84 -13.03 -16.27
N THR A 125 -16.23 -11.87 -16.37
CA THR A 125 -16.14 -10.89 -15.29
C THR A 125 -16.12 -9.54 -15.97
N GLU A 126 -17.31 -9.00 -16.24
CA GLU A 126 -17.41 -7.57 -16.48
C GLU A 126 -16.83 -6.89 -15.25
N PRO A 127 -15.75 -6.11 -15.41
CA PRO A 127 -15.29 -5.33 -14.30
C PRO A 127 -16.42 -4.34 -14.05
N ASN A 128 -17.08 -4.50 -12.92
CA ASN A 128 -17.47 -3.34 -12.17
C ASN A 128 -16.17 -2.57 -11.86
N VAL A 129 -15.65 -1.83 -12.85
CA VAL A 129 -14.92 -0.57 -12.66
C VAL A 129 -15.94 0.42 -12.10
N VAL A 130 -16.61 0.00 -11.03
CA VAL A 130 -17.45 0.83 -10.21
C VAL A 130 -16.42 1.67 -9.53
N VAL A 131 -16.25 2.86 -10.09
CA VAL A 131 -16.48 4.13 -9.42
C VAL A 131 -16.89 3.85 -7.98
N ARG A 132 -15.92 3.47 -7.15
CA ARG A 132 -16.09 3.73 -5.74
C ARG A 132 -16.15 5.23 -5.75
N GLU A 133 -17.32 5.78 -5.46
CA GLU A 133 -17.34 7.07 -4.83
C GLU A 133 -16.47 6.87 -3.60
N THR A 134 -15.16 7.17 -3.73
CA THR A 134 -14.43 7.64 -2.58
C THR A 134 -15.36 8.70 -2.01
N ARG A 135 -15.88 8.43 -0.81
CA ARG A 135 -16.41 9.50 0.01
C ARG A 135 -15.28 10.49 0.03
N THR A 136 -15.38 11.51 -0.81
CA THR A 136 -14.42 12.59 -0.83
C THR A 136 -14.60 13.17 0.55
N THR A 137 -13.71 12.81 1.48
CA THR A 137 -13.38 13.74 2.54
C THR A 137 -12.93 14.95 1.76
N ARG A 138 -13.84 15.93 1.60
CA ARG A 138 -13.52 17.19 0.97
C ARG A 138 -12.22 17.61 1.62
N VAL A 139 -11.12 17.55 0.87
CA VAL A 139 -9.85 18.06 1.36
C VAL A 139 -10.03 19.56 1.20
N TRP A 140 -10.59 20.18 2.22
CA TRP A 140 -10.63 21.63 2.29
C TRP A 140 -9.16 22.06 2.31
N PRO A 141 -8.76 23.09 1.55
CA PRO A 141 -7.39 23.62 1.59
C PRO A 141 -6.90 23.89 3.03
N ASP A 142 -7.85 24.18 3.92
CA ASP A 142 -7.69 24.41 5.35
C ASP A 142 -7.37 23.14 6.17
N THR A 143 -7.66 21.94 5.66
CA THR A 143 -7.46 20.69 6.44
C THR A 143 -6.00 20.39 6.73
N GLU A 144 -5.08 20.71 5.80
CA GLU A 144 -3.65 20.50 6.03
C GLU A 144 -3.07 21.54 7.00
N GLN A 145 -3.55 22.79 6.93
CA GLN A 145 -3.18 23.84 7.87
C GLN A 145 -3.69 23.51 9.28
N LEU A 146 -4.94 23.07 9.40
CA LEU A 146 -5.53 22.59 10.64
C LEU A 146 -4.79 21.36 11.19
N ARG A 147 -4.42 20.40 10.34
CA ARG A 147 -3.64 19.23 10.76
C ARG A 147 -2.30 19.64 11.36
N ARG A 148 -1.58 20.56 10.71
CA ARG A 148 -0.31 21.09 11.24
C ARG A 148 -0.51 21.83 12.56
N ALA A 149 -1.53 22.67 12.65
CA ALA A 149 -1.84 23.38 13.89
C ALA A 149 -2.17 22.43 15.04
N ILE A 150 -3.00 21.41 14.80
CA ILE A 150 -3.33 20.38 15.80
C ILE A 150 -2.07 19.63 16.24
N LEU A 151 -1.22 19.21 15.30
CA LEU A 151 0.03 18.52 15.63
C LEU A 151 0.95 19.40 16.47
N GLU A 152 1.04 20.70 16.18
CA GLU A 152 1.85 21.63 16.97
C GLU A 152 1.28 21.84 18.37
N CYS A 153 -0.04 21.98 18.51
CA CYS A 153 -0.70 22.01 19.82
C CYS A 153 -0.40 20.75 20.64
N VAL A 154 -0.51 19.56 20.02
CA VAL A 154 -0.24 18.27 20.69
C VAL A 154 1.22 18.17 21.16
N ARG A 155 2.19 18.76 20.46
CA ARG A 155 3.60 18.78 20.88
C ARG A 155 3.85 19.61 22.14
N HIS A 156 3.00 20.59 22.42
CA HIS A 156 3.11 21.45 23.60
C HIS A 156 2.21 21.01 24.77
N MET A 157 1.35 20.00 24.58
CA MET A 157 0.47 19.49 25.63
C MET A 157 1.25 18.63 26.64
N SER A 158 0.93 18.84 27.91
CA SER A 158 1.37 18.00 29.02
C SER A 158 0.72 16.61 28.97
N ARG A 159 1.31 15.65 29.68
CA ARG A 159 0.77 14.28 29.79
C ARG A 159 -0.69 14.26 30.28
N ARG A 160 -1.07 15.15 31.19
CA ARG A 160 -2.44 15.22 31.71
C ARG A 160 -3.41 15.67 30.61
N GLU A 161 -3.05 16.70 29.85
CA GLU A 161 -3.87 17.21 28.75
C GLU A 161 -4.03 16.17 27.64
N LEU A 162 -2.95 15.42 27.32
CA LEU A 162 -3.02 14.32 26.35
C LEU A 162 -4.00 13.21 26.76
N LEU A 163 -4.11 12.89 28.06
CA LEU A 163 -5.05 11.89 28.56
C LEU A 163 -6.52 12.36 28.48
N GLU A 164 -6.75 13.66 28.42
CA GLU A 164 -8.09 14.26 28.33
C GLU A 164 -8.57 14.45 26.89
N ILE A 165 -7.71 14.26 25.89
CA ILE A 165 -8.08 14.39 24.47
C ILE A 165 -9.12 13.34 24.11
N ARG A 166 -10.29 13.81 23.66
CA ARG A 166 -11.35 12.96 23.12
C ARG A 166 -11.21 12.84 21.61
N LEU A 167 -10.69 11.70 21.15
CA LEU A 167 -10.65 11.37 19.73
C LEU A 167 -11.91 10.59 19.34
N PRO A 168 -12.53 10.88 18.19
CA PRO A 168 -13.64 10.10 17.69
C PRO A 168 -13.17 8.67 17.36
N ALA A 169 -14.03 7.67 17.60
CA ALA A 169 -13.70 6.26 17.38
C ALA A 169 -13.23 5.97 15.94
N SER A 170 -13.77 6.68 14.96
CA SER A 170 -13.36 6.58 13.55
C SER A 170 -11.88 6.93 13.31
N ALA A 171 -11.31 7.86 14.09
CA ALA A 171 -9.90 8.22 13.99
C ALA A 171 -9.00 7.13 14.60
N LEU A 172 -9.43 6.54 15.72
CA LEU A 172 -8.69 5.46 16.40
C LEU A 172 -8.64 4.17 15.57
N LEU A 173 -9.75 3.80 14.92
CA LEU A 173 -9.82 2.61 14.07
C LEU A 173 -8.86 2.67 12.87
N SER A 174 -8.61 3.88 12.37
CA SER A 174 -7.65 4.10 11.27
C SER A 174 -6.20 3.95 11.72
N TYR A 175 -5.91 4.17 13.01
CA TYR A 175 -4.59 4.04 13.61
C TYR A 175 -4.29 2.59 14.06
N GLY A 176 -5.27 1.90 14.66
CA GLY A 176 -5.13 0.51 15.10
C GLY A 176 -4.83 -0.48 13.96
N ALA A 177 -5.31 -0.21 12.75
CA ALA A 177 -5.04 -1.03 11.57
C ALA A 177 -3.57 -0.98 11.08
N SER A 178 -2.70 -0.14 11.67
CA SER A 178 -1.28 -0.04 11.31
C SER A 178 -0.31 -0.52 12.40
N ILE A 179 -0.77 -0.97 13.57
CA ILE A 179 0.10 -1.35 14.71
C ILE A 179 0.07 -2.86 15.05
N GLU A 180 -0.75 -3.66 14.38
CA GLU A 180 -0.51 -5.11 14.30
C GLU A 180 0.55 -5.33 13.19
N ASN A 181 1.80 -5.76 13.39
CA ASN A 181 2.33 -6.70 14.37
C ASN A 181 3.88 -6.69 14.27
N PRO A 182 4.66 -6.44 15.34
CA PRO A 182 5.95 -7.12 15.44
C PRO A 182 6.25 -7.52 16.88
N THR A 183 5.69 -8.63 17.37
CA THR A 183 6.41 -9.46 18.36
C THR A 183 5.69 -10.79 18.60
N GLY A 184 6.43 -11.88 18.36
CA GLY A 184 6.39 -13.07 19.19
C GLY A 184 5.27 -14.08 18.93
N ARG A 185 5.51 -15.01 17.99
CA ARG A 185 4.95 -16.36 18.10
C ARG A 185 5.37 -16.94 19.47
N PRO A 186 4.44 -17.35 20.36
CA PRO A 186 4.80 -18.34 21.34
C PRO A 186 5.11 -19.65 20.62
N ARG A 187 6.25 -20.26 20.96
CA ARG A 187 6.65 -21.59 20.51
C ARG A 187 5.53 -22.58 20.88
N SER A 188 4.90 -23.17 19.87
CA SER A 188 4.10 -24.37 20.04
C SER A 188 4.99 -25.44 20.68
N SER A 189 4.61 -25.87 21.88
CA SER A 189 5.20 -27.02 22.55
C SER A 189 4.69 -28.26 21.82
N GLU A 190 5.62 -29.09 21.35
CA GLU A 190 5.31 -30.43 20.85
C GLU A 190 4.71 -31.27 21.99
N PRO A 191 3.67 -32.09 21.71
CA PRO A 191 3.21 -33.09 22.66
C PRO A 191 4.23 -34.25 22.72
N SER A 192 4.91 -34.40 23.85
CA SER A 192 5.67 -35.62 24.16
C SER A 192 4.70 -36.79 24.40
N PRO A 193 4.95 -37.96 23.81
CA PRO A 193 4.06 -39.13 23.90
C PRO A 193 4.52 -40.03 25.04
N ASP A 194 4.48 -39.56 26.28
CA ASP A 194 4.58 -40.49 27.42
C ASP A 194 3.98 -39.87 28.66
N GLY A 195 2.77 -40.33 28.98
CA GLY A 195 2.10 -40.01 30.23
C GLY A 195 2.86 -40.64 31.39
N THR A 196 3.68 -39.85 32.08
CA THR A 196 4.11 -40.18 33.44
C THR A 196 4.36 -38.90 34.24
N LEU A 197 3.40 -38.58 35.11
CA LEU A 197 3.62 -37.65 36.22
C LEU A 197 4.48 -38.36 37.28
N ARG A 198 5.71 -37.91 37.49
CA ARG A 198 6.47 -38.25 38.70
C ARG A 198 6.58 -37.01 39.59
N LEU A 199 5.74 -36.99 40.62
CA LEU A 199 6.01 -36.28 41.87
C LEU A 199 7.18 -37.00 42.57
N THR A 200 8.28 -36.29 42.84
CA THR A 200 9.22 -36.72 43.88
C THR A 200 9.43 -35.56 44.84
N ALA A 201 8.95 -35.79 46.07
CA ALA A 201 9.22 -34.99 47.25
C ALA A 201 10.33 -35.69 48.06
N GLY A 202 11.09 -34.88 48.82
CA GLY A 202 12.05 -35.34 49.83
C GLY A 202 13.41 -35.73 49.24
N THR A 203 14.55 -35.40 49.84
CA THR A 203 14.81 -35.24 51.26
C THR A 203 16.08 -34.41 51.42
N SER A 204 16.00 -33.37 52.26
CA SER A 204 17.16 -32.64 52.76
C SER A 204 17.78 -33.47 53.89
N VAL A 205 19.03 -33.91 53.73
CA VAL A 205 19.84 -34.46 54.81
C VAL A 205 21.11 -33.63 54.91
N ARG A 206 21.18 -32.84 55.99
CA ARG A 206 22.41 -32.30 56.57
C ARG A 206 23.30 -33.47 56.98
N ASN A 207 24.61 -33.34 56.79
CA ASN A 207 25.56 -33.95 57.72
C ASN A 207 26.66 -32.94 58.08
N PRO A 208 27.17 -32.96 59.33
CA PRO A 208 28.03 -31.93 59.91
C PRO A 208 29.53 -32.25 59.79
N GLN A 209 30.32 -31.30 60.29
CA GLN A 209 31.77 -31.27 60.62
C GLN A 209 32.29 -32.58 61.24
N SER A 210 33.59 -32.91 61.34
CA SER A 210 34.88 -32.20 61.46
C SER A 210 35.95 -33.17 60.88
N GLU A 211 37.25 -32.94 60.75
CA GLU A 211 38.26 -32.26 61.59
C GLU A 211 39.57 -32.24 60.77
#